data_AF-A0A088DHM4-F1
#
_entry.id   AF-A0A088DHM4-F1
#
_cell.length_a   1.000
_cell.length_b   1.000
_cell.length_c   1.000
_cell.angle_alpha   90.00
_cell.angle_beta   90.00
_cell.angle_gamma   90.00
#
_symmetry.space_group_name_H-M   'P 1'
#
loop_
_entity.id
_entity.type
_entity.pdbx_description
1 polymer ?
#
loop_
_entity_poly.entity_id
_entity_poly.type
_entity_poly.pdbx_seq_one_letter_code
_entity_poly.pdbx_strand_id
1 'polypeptide(L)'
;MPDDFENDPHFIDVEGDLGGEGMGVLTRDALNLLMHGVINSCADGTPGFVSDDWLNAIPAETTITAAELEASGLWERRAGGYFVLADDMVKMVINQNEEMDRTKAECAERGQHVPHEPDESAWVTCQHCGIPLERPDGGPVALPDGGPLGPDPRTA
;
A
#
# COMPACT_ATOMS: atom_id res chain seq x y z
N MET A 1 -32.27 0.89 14.83
CA MET A 1 -31.69 -0.41 14.48
C MET A 1 -30.22 -0.17 14.17
N PRO A 2 -29.33 -0.14 15.20
CA PRO A 2 -27.88 0.02 14.99
C PRO A 2 -27.18 -1.31 14.69
N ASP A 3 -27.77 -2.44 15.13
CA ASP A 3 -27.08 -3.73 15.24
C ASP A 3 -26.89 -4.50 13.93
N ASP A 4 -27.49 -4.06 12.81
CA ASP A 4 -27.43 -4.79 11.53
C ASP A 4 -26.11 -4.56 10.76
N PHE A 5 -25.34 -3.51 11.08
CA PHE A 5 -24.08 -3.19 10.39
C PHE A 5 -22.86 -3.88 11.01
N GLU A 6 -22.87 -4.15 12.32
CA GLU A 6 -21.72 -4.73 13.04
C GLU A 6 -21.36 -6.15 12.56
N ASN A 7 -22.30 -6.86 11.93
CA ASN A 7 -22.11 -8.23 11.45
C ASN A 7 -22.23 -8.38 9.92
N ASP A 8 -22.38 -7.28 9.17
CA ASP A 8 -22.47 -7.33 7.71
C ASP A 8 -21.07 -7.41 7.10
N PRO A 9 -20.76 -8.46 6.30
CA PRO A 9 -19.44 -8.60 5.68
C PRO A 9 -19.15 -7.54 4.59
N HIS A 10 -20.03 -6.62 4.26
CA HIS A 10 -19.72 -5.55 3.31
C HIS A 10 -19.15 -4.30 3.97
N PHE A 11 -19.33 -4.19 5.29
CA PHE A 11 -18.86 -3.08 6.11
C PHE A 11 -17.72 -3.51 7.03
N ILE A 12 -16.98 -2.51 7.50
CA ILE A 12 -15.90 -2.68 8.47
C ILE A 12 -15.91 -1.47 9.40
N ASP A 13 -15.87 -1.72 10.71
CA ASP A 13 -15.60 -0.67 11.68
C ASP A 13 -14.08 -0.48 11.72
N VAL A 14 -13.59 0.53 11.01
CA VAL A 14 -12.15 0.71 10.84
C VAL A 14 -11.48 1.05 12.18
N GLU A 15 -12.18 1.75 13.07
CA GLU A 15 -11.66 2.07 14.40
C GLU A 15 -11.65 0.82 15.29
N GLY A 16 -12.78 0.10 15.35
CA GLY A 16 -12.93 -1.10 16.17
C GLY A 16 -12.10 -2.30 15.71
N ASP A 17 -11.97 -2.51 14.39
CA ASP A 17 -11.36 -3.71 13.81
C ASP A 17 -9.90 -3.52 13.41
N LEU A 18 -9.52 -2.30 12.99
CA LEU A 18 -8.21 -2.01 12.40
C LEU A 18 -7.41 -0.96 13.18
N GLY A 19 -7.99 -0.35 14.23
CA GLY A 19 -7.33 0.70 15.02
C GLY A 19 -7.17 2.03 14.27
N GLY A 20 -7.97 2.26 13.24
CA GLY A 20 -7.93 3.47 12.43
C GLY A 20 -8.78 4.59 13.01
N GLU A 21 -8.25 5.27 14.02
CA GLU A 21 -8.95 6.34 14.75
C GLU A 21 -9.60 7.36 13.82
N GLY A 22 -10.89 7.64 14.04
CA GLY A 22 -11.62 8.68 13.31
C GLY A 22 -12.06 8.30 11.89
N MET A 23 -11.81 7.07 11.43
CA MET A 23 -12.29 6.60 10.12
C MET A 23 -13.71 6.02 10.13
N GLY A 24 -14.22 5.62 11.30
CA GLY A 24 -15.58 5.11 11.46
C GLY A 24 -15.89 3.86 10.66
N VAL A 25 -17.17 3.68 10.31
CA VAL A 25 -17.65 2.53 9.54
C VAL A 25 -17.61 2.85 8.05
N LEU A 26 -16.93 2.01 7.28
CA LEU A 26 -16.83 2.10 5.82
C LEU A 26 -17.28 0.80 5.16
N THR A 27 -17.68 0.87 3.90
CA THR A 27 -17.70 -0.30 3.04
C THR A 27 -16.27 -0.76 2.75
N ARG A 28 -16.09 -2.05 2.48
CA ARG A 28 -14.79 -2.60 2.07
C ARG A 28 -14.29 -1.98 0.77
N ASP A 29 -15.19 -1.64 -0.14
CA ASP A 29 -14.84 -1.00 -1.39
C ASP A 29 -14.36 0.44 -1.17
N ALA A 30 -14.99 1.20 -0.27
CA ALA A 30 -14.51 2.52 0.12
C ALA A 30 -13.14 2.44 0.82
N LEU A 31 -12.94 1.49 1.74
CA LEU A 31 -11.64 1.28 2.38
C LEU A 31 -10.54 0.90 1.35
N ASN A 32 -10.86 0.01 0.41
CA ASN A 32 -9.94 -0.35 -0.68
C ASN A 32 -9.59 0.85 -1.55
N LEU A 33 -10.59 1.66 -1.92
CA LEU A 33 -10.37 2.87 -2.71
C LEU A 33 -9.52 3.90 -1.94
N LEU A 34 -9.74 4.06 -0.64
CA LEU A 34 -8.92 4.91 0.22
C LEU A 34 -7.46 4.46 0.21
N MET A 35 -7.19 3.18 0.48
CA MET A 35 -5.84 2.63 0.49
C MET A 35 -5.13 2.77 -0.85
N HIS A 36 -5.79 2.36 -1.94
CA HIS A 36 -5.23 2.47 -3.28
C HIS A 36 -5.03 3.93 -3.71
N GLY A 37 -5.96 4.81 -3.38
CA GLY A 37 -5.85 6.24 -3.66
C GLY A 37 -4.61 6.84 -3.00
N VAL A 38 -4.39 6.56 -1.70
CA VAL A 38 -3.20 7.04 -0.99
C VAL A 38 -1.92 6.47 -1.60
N ILE A 39 -1.83 5.15 -1.80
CA ILE A 39 -0.63 4.50 -2.36
C ILE A 39 -0.28 5.05 -3.74
N ASN A 40 -1.25 5.14 -4.65
CA ASN A 40 -1.01 5.64 -6.01
C ASN A 40 -0.67 7.13 -5.99
N SER A 41 -1.35 7.95 -5.19
CA SER A 41 -1.05 9.38 -5.09
C SER A 41 0.39 9.64 -4.62
N CYS A 42 0.90 8.83 -3.69
CA CYS A 42 2.29 8.89 -3.25
C CYS A 42 3.25 8.43 -4.35
N ALA A 43 2.93 7.36 -5.08
CA ALA A 43 3.74 6.86 -6.20
C ALA A 43 3.81 7.85 -7.37
N ASP A 44 2.72 8.58 -7.64
CA ASP A 44 2.64 9.60 -8.69
C ASP A 44 3.26 10.95 -8.28
N GLY A 45 3.79 11.05 -7.05
CA GLY A 45 4.45 12.26 -6.56
C GLY A 45 3.50 13.39 -6.14
N THR A 46 2.21 13.10 -5.97
CA THR A 46 1.21 14.03 -5.44
C THR A 46 0.52 13.44 -4.20
N PRO A 47 1.25 13.27 -3.07
CA PRO A 47 0.72 12.56 -1.91
C PRO A 47 -0.62 13.11 -1.42
N GLY A 48 -1.59 12.23 -1.24
CA GLY A 48 -2.93 12.56 -0.77
C GLY A 48 -3.85 13.17 -1.85
N PHE A 49 -3.40 13.35 -3.10
CA PHE A 49 -4.27 13.81 -4.18
C PHE A 49 -4.63 12.66 -5.13
N VAL A 50 -5.93 12.38 -5.23
CA VAL A 50 -6.48 11.34 -6.11
C VAL A 50 -7.19 11.99 -7.29
N SER A 51 -6.64 11.83 -8.49
CA SER A 51 -7.16 12.49 -9.69
C SER A 51 -8.44 11.83 -10.23
N ASP A 52 -9.29 12.63 -10.88
CA ASP A 52 -10.45 12.10 -11.62
C ASP A 52 -9.99 11.17 -12.74
N ASP A 53 -8.84 11.44 -13.38
CA ASP A 53 -8.28 10.59 -14.44
C ASP A 53 -7.93 9.20 -13.90
N TRP A 54 -7.32 9.11 -12.71
CA TRP A 54 -7.04 7.82 -12.07
C TRP A 54 -8.33 7.09 -11.70
N LEU A 55 -9.31 7.80 -11.12
CA LEU A 55 -10.62 7.22 -10.78
C LEU A 55 -11.38 6.67 -11.99
N ASN A 56 -11.23 7.33 -13.15
CA ASN A 56 -11.83 6.90 -14.41
C ASN A 56 -11.05 5.75 -15.08
N ALA A 57 -9.76 5.59 -14.76
CA ALA A 57 -8.89 4.58 -15.35
C ALA A 57 -9.02 3.21 -14.66
N ILE A 58 -9.41 3.17 -13.39
CA ILE A 58 -9.62 1.91 -12.68
C ILE A 58 -10.95 1.25 -13.12
N PRO A 59 -10.98 -0.07 -13.38
CA PRO A 59 -12.17 -0.76 -13.94
C PRO A 59 -13.40 -0.81 -13.03
N ALA A 60 -13.32 -0.29 -11.81
CA ALA A 60 -14.37 -0.32 -10.81
C ALA A 60 -15.25 0.94 -10.90
N GLU A 61 -16.56 0.79 -10.65
CA GLU A 61 -17.46 1.94 -10.52
C GLU A 61 -17.15 2.67 -9.20
N THR A 62 -16.34 3.71 -9.28
CA THR A 62 -15.75 4.38 -8.10
C THR A 62 -16.54 5.59 -7.62
N THR A 63 -17.57 6.00 -8.36
CA THR A 63 -18.37 7.18 -8.05
C THR A 63 -19.09 7.05 -6.71
N ILE A 64 -19.68 5.88 -6.43
CA ILE A 64 -20.41 5.64 -5.18
C ILE A 64 -19.44 5.59 -3.99
N THR A 65 -18.32 4.87 -4.13
CA THR A 65 -17.31 4.76 -3.08
C THR A 65 -16.59 6.08 -2.81
N ALA A 66 -16.34 6.91 -3.83
CA ALA A 66 -15.77 8.24 -3.64
C ALA A 66 -16.76 9.17 -2.92
N ALA A 67 -18.06 9.08 -3.23
CA ALA A 67 -19.10 9.82 -2.51
C ALA A 67 -19.22 9.36 -1.05
N GLU A 68 -19.04 8.07 -0.77
CA GLU A 68 -18.98 7.54 0.60
C GLU A 68 -17.79 8.14 1.37
N LEU A 69 -16.59 8.12 0.78
CA LEU A 69 -15.39 8.69 1.40
C LEU A 69 -15.52 10.20 1.64
N GLU A 70 -16.18 10.93 0.75
CA GLU A 70 -16.51 12.34 0.91
C GLU A 70 -17.52 12.54 2.06
N ALA A 71 -18.59 11.74 2.12
CA ALA A 71 -19.61 11.81 3.17
C ALA A 71 -19.04 11.45 4.55
N SER A 72 -18.10 10.52 4.61
CA SER A 72 -17.36 10.14 5.82
C SER A 72 -16.29 11.16 6.22
N GLY A 73 -16.09 12.24 5.45
CA GLY A 73 -15.11 13.28 5.74
C GLY A 73 -13.66 12.84 5.57
N LEU A 74 -13.42 11.71 4.92
CA LEU A 74 -12.08 11.20 4.64
C LEU A 74 -11.51 11.76 3.36
N TRP A 75 -12.37 12.15 2.41
CA TRP A 75 -11.99 12.79 1.16
C TRP A 75 -12.68 14.14 1.04
N GLU A 76 -12.03 15.09 0.38
CA GLU A 76 -12.61 16.39 0.03
C GLU A 76 -12.55 16.57 -1.48
N ARG A 77 -13.69 16.85 -2.12
CA ARG A 77 -13.72 17.15 -3.55
C ARG A 77 -12.92 18.43 -3.84
N ARG A 78 -12.01 18.35 -4.80
CA ARG A 78 -11.22 19.49 -5.33
C ARG A 78 -11.35 19.56 -6.85
N ALA A 79 -10.74 20.58 -7.44
CA ALA A 79 -10.69 20.69 -8.89
C ALA A 79 -9.84 19.53 -9.46
N GLY A 80 -10.42 18.72 -10.34
CA GLY A 80 -9.74 17.62 -11.02
C GLY A 80 -9.55 16.34 -10.17
N GLY A 81 -10.16 16.24 -8.99
CA GLY A 81 -10.06 15.04 -8.17
C GLY A 81 -10.47 15.27 -6.72
N TYR A 82 -9.86 14.51 -5.82
CA TYR A 82 -10.12 14.52 -4.38
C TYR A 82 -8.82 14.68 -3.60
N PHE A 83 -8.91 15.33 -2.45
CA PHE A 83 -7.83 15.37 -1.46
C PHE A 83 -8.17 14.45 -0.29
N VAL A 84 -7.23 13.61 0.12
CA VAL A 84 -7.39 12.69 1.25
C VAL A 84 -7.12 13.43 2.55
N LEU A 85 -8.11 13.45 3.43
CA LEU A 85 -8.08 14.06 4.77
C LEU A 85 -7.60 13.08 5.85
N ALA A 86 -7.46 11.78 5.53
CA ALA A 86 -6.81 10.79 6.38
C ALA A 86 -5.27 10.99 6.43
N ASP A 87 -4.84 12.11 7.02
CA ASP A 87 -3.44 12.59 7.05
C ASP A 87 -2.46 11.55 7.63
N ASP A 88 -2.88 10.80 8.65
CA ASP A 88 -2.03 9.76 9.25
C ASP A 88 -1.76 8.59 8.29
N MET A 89 -2.74 8.22 7.44
CA MET A 89 -2.51 7.21 6.40
C MET A 89 -1.55 7.73 5.33
N VAL A 90 -1.71 8.99 4.91
CA VAL A 90 -0.82 9.60 3.91
C VAL A 90 0.62 9.65 4.44
N LYS A 91 0.81 10.12 5.69
CA LYS A 91 2.12 10.13 6.36
C LYS A 91 2.71 8.74 6.52
N MET A 92 1.91 7.75 6.89
CA MET A 92 2.36 6.37 7.03
C MET A 92 2.96 5.86 5.71
N VAL A 93 2.27 6.08 4.59
CA VAL A 93 2.76 5.65 3.26
C VAL A 93 4.00 6.44 2.84
N ILE A 94 4.05 7.75 3.07
CA ILE A 94 5.25 8.56 2.80
C ILE A 94 6.45 8.02 3.59
N ASN A 95 6.30 7.85 4.91
CA ASN A 95 7.36 7.35 5.78
C ASN A 95 7.83 5.96 5.34
N GLN A 96 6.89 5.08 4.97
CA GLN A 96 7.21 3.74 4.47
C GLN A 96 7.99 3.79 3.15
N ASN A 97 7.63 4.69 2.23
CA ASN A 97 8.37 4.88 0.97
C ASN A 97 9.79 5.41 1.24
N GLU A 98 9.93 6.41 2.10
CA GLU A 98 11.24 6.97 2.47
C GLU A 98 12.13 5.92 3.18
N GLU A 99 11.54 5.10 4.06
CA GLU A 99 12.23 3.99 4.72
C GLU A 99 12.71 2.94 3.72
N MET A 100 11.84 2.57 2.77
CA MET A 100 12.17 1.62 1.71
C MET A 100 13.30 2.15 0.82
N ASP A 101 13.25 3.41 0.42
CA ASP A 101 14.29 4.04 -0.40
C ASP A 101 15.62 4.11 0.34
N ARG A 102 15.59 4.48 1.63
CA ARG A 102 16.79 4.52 2.48
C ARG A 102 17.41 3.14 2.63
N THR A 103 16.63 2.14 3.01
CA THR A 103 17.14 0.77 3.21
C THR A 103 17.61 0.12 1.90
N LYS A 104 17.00 0.47 0.77
CA LYS A 104 17.47 0.09 -0.58
C LYS A 104 18.83 0.74 -0.89
N ALA A 105 19.00 2.02 -0.61
CA ALA A 105 20.27 2.73 -0.82
C ALA A 105 21.40 2.11 0.04
N GLU A 106 21.11 1.78 1.30
CA GLU A 106 22.07 1.12 2.21
C GLU A 106 22.47 -0.28 1.71
N CYS A 107 21.54 -1.05 1.13
CA CYS A 107 21.88 -2.33 0.50
C CYS A 107 22.78 -2.15 -0.74
N ALA A 108 22.52 -1.11 -1.54
CA ALA A 108 23.32 -0.78 -2.70
C ALA A 108 24.74 -0.31 -2.31
N GLU A 109 24.87 0.52 -1.28
CA GLU A 109 26.18 0.95 -0.74
C GLU A 109 26.99 -0.22 -0.19
N ARG A 110 26.34 -1.13 0.53
CA ARG A 110 26.95 -2.36 1.03
C ARG A 110 27.35 -3.33 -0.09
N GLY A 111 26.74 -3.21 -1.27
CA GLY A 111 26.95 -4.09 -2.42
C GLY A 111 26.37 -5.49 -2.27
N GLN A 112 25.55 -5.75 -1.23
CA GLN A 112 24.92 -7.05 -1.00
C GLN A 112 23.64 -6.96 -0.16
N HIS A 113 22.73 -7.91 -0.42
CA HIS A 113 21.55 -8.15 0.40
C HIS A 113 21.84 -9.20 1.48
N VAL A 114 21.25 -9.02 2.66
CA VAL A 114 21.37 -9.98 3.77
C VAL A 114 20.12 -10.86 3.77
N PRO A 115 20.21 -12.17 3.48
CA PRO A 115 19.05 -13.06 3.44
C PRO A 115 18.46 -13.29 4.83
N HIS A 116 17.14 -13.28 4.94
CA HIS A 116 16.41 -13.71 6.12
C HIS A 116 16.55 -15.21 6.31
N GLU A 117 16.57 -15.67 7.57
CA GLU A 117 16.47 -17.10 7.83
C GLU A 117 15.12 -17.58 7.26
N PRO A 118 15.06 -18.75 6.61
CA PRO A 118 13.82 -19.23 6.02
C PRO A 118 12.74 -19.34 7.10
N ASP A 119 11.66 -18.60 6.93
CA ASP A 119 10.44 -18.78 7.72
C ASP A 119 9.50 -19.76 7.01
N GLU A 120 8.29 -19.93 7.55
CA GLU A 120 7.28 -20.81 6.97
C GLU A 120 6.78 -20.33 5.58
N SER A 121 7.12 -19.11 5.15
CA SER A 121 6.67 -18.55 3.85
C SER A 121 7.42 -19.13 2.65
N ALA A 122 8.53 -19.83 2.90
CA ALA A 122 9.47 -20.37 1.89
C ALA A 122 10.11 -19.33 0.95
N TRP A 123 9.79 -18.04 1.08
CA TRP A 123 10.50 -16.96 0.39
C TRP A 123 11.75 -16.60 1.18
N VAL A 124 12.89 -16.44 0.50
CA VAL A 124 14.06 -15.81 1.10
C VAL A 124 14.01 -14.33 0.73
N THR A 125 13.82 -13.46 1.72
CA THR A 125 13.82 -12.00 1.54
C THR A 125 15.06 -11.38 2.15
N CYS A 126 15.36 -10.13 1.80
CA CYS A 126 16.41 -9.40 2.48
C CYS A 126 15.92 -8.95 3.87
N GLN A 127 16.63 -9.30 4.95
CA GLN A 127 16.33 -8.86 6.33
C GLN A 127 16.29 -7.33 6.49
N HIS A 128 16.96 -6.62 5.58
CA HIS A 128 17.19 -5.19 5.69
C HIS A 128 16.17 -4.35 4.90
N CYS A 129 15.90 -4.73 3.65
CA CYS A 129 15.02 -3.97 2.75
C CYS A 129 13.79 -4.76 2.30
N GLY A 130 13.61 -5.99 2.78
CA GLY A 130 12.45 -6.83 2.46
C GLY A 130 12.40 -7.38 1.02
N ILE A 131 13.31 -6.97 0.13
CA ILE A 131 13.26 -7.41 -1.26
C ILE A 131 13.41 -8.93 -1.36
N PRO A 132 12.60 -9.63 -2.18
CA PRO A 132 12.76 -11.06 -2.34
C PRO A 132 14.08 -11.38 -3.06
N LEU A 133 14.79 -12.38 -2.55
CA LEU A 133 16.08 -12.86 -3.05
C LEU A 133 15.95 -14.24 -3.71
N GLU A 134 15.13 -15.12 -3.12
CA GLU A 134 14.84 -16.45 -3.64
C GLU A 134 13.34 -16.74 -3.52
N ARG A 135 12.81 -17.39 -4.55
CA ARG A 135 11.44 -17.89 -4.56
C ARG A 135 11.35 -19.23 -3.81
N PRO A 136 10.15 -19.61 -3.33
CA PRO A 136 9.91 -20.93 -2.74
C PRO A 136 10.28 -22.13 -3.62
N ASP A 137 10.30 -21.94 -4.95
CA ASP A 137 10.67 -22.97 -5.92
C ASP A 137 12.18 -23.01 -6.24
N GLY A 138 13.00 -22.22 -5.54
CA GLY A 138 14.43 -22.09 -5.76
C GLY A 138 14.80 -21.31 -7.03
N GLY A 139 13.81 -20.69 -7.68
CA GLY A 139 14.01 -19.86 -8.85
C GLY A 139 14.50 -18.45 -8.50
N PRO A 140 15.22 -17.77 -9.43
CA PRO A 140 15.61 -16.38 -9.23
C PRO A 140 14.39 -15.46 -9.12
N VAL A 141 14.49 -14.42 -8.29
CA VAL A 141 13.48 -13.36 -8.20
C VAL A 141 13.72 -12.36 -9.34
N ALA A 142 12.69 -12.14 -10.17
CA ALA A 142 12.71 -11.04 -11.12
C ALA A 142 12.48 -9.73 -10.37
N LEU A 143 13.47 -8.83 -10.36
CA LEU A 143 13.26 -7.46 -9.85
C LEU A 143 12.30 -6.71 -10.79
N PRO A 144 11.45 -5.80 -10.29
CA PRO A 144 10.44 -5.09 -11.09
C PRO A 144 10.98 -4.38 -12.34
N ASP A 145 12.24 -3.94 -12.29
CA ASP A 145 12.91 -3.21 -13.39
C ASP A 145 13.88 -4.09 -14.22
N GLY A 146 13.89 -5.42 -14.01
CA GLY A 146 14.87 -6.30 -14.66
C GLY A 146 16.32 -5.97 -14.25
N GLY A 147 16.51 -5.37 -13.07
CA GLY A 147 17.83 -5.15 -12.48
C GLY A 147 18.63 -6.46 -12.43
N PRO A 148 19.97 -6.39 -12.51
CA PRO A 148 20.79 -7.60 -12.58
C PRO A 148 20.42 -8.51 -11.42
N LEU A 149 20.23 -9.80 -11.73
CA LEU A 149 20.13 -10.85 -10.72
C LEU A 149 21.19 -10.56 -9.67
N GLY A 150 20.79 -10.39 -8.41
CA GLY A 150 21.75 -10.27 -7.32
C GLY A 150 22.80 -11.38 -7.45
N PRO A 151 24.07 -11.13 -7.08
CA PRO A 151 25.15 -12.08 -7.32
C PRO A 151 24.73 -13.48 -6.86
N ASP A 152 24.76 -14.45 -7.78
CA ASP A 152 24.39 -15.83 -7.48
C ASP A 152 25.37 -16.34 -6.41
N PRO A 153 24.91 -16.64 -5.17
CA PRO A 153 25.78 -17.07 -4.09
C PRO A 153 26.46 -18.42 -4.39
N ARG A 154 26.06 -19.15 -5.44
CA ARG A 154 26.72 -20.37 -5.93
C ARG A 154 27.88 -20.10 -6.89
N THR A 155 28.07 -18.84 -7.28
CA THR A 155 29.14 -18.41 -8.21
C THR A 155 30.29 -17.66 -7.52
N ALA A 156 30.25 -17.56 -6.18
CA ALA A 156 31.32 -17.05 -5.33
C ALA A 156 32.26 -18.16 -4.85
#